data_AF-A0A2T7L7K2-F1
#
_entry.id   AF-A0A2T7L7K2-F1
#
_cell.length_a   1.000
_cell.length_b   1.000
_cell.length_c   1.000
_cell.angle_alpha   90.00
_cell.angle_beta   90.00
_cell.angle_gamma   90.00
#
_symmetry.space_group_name_H-M   'P 1'
#
loop_
_entity.id
_entity.type
_entity.pdbx_description
1 polymer ?
#
loop_
_entity_poly.entity_id
_entity_poly.type
_entity_poly.pdbx_seq_one_letter_code
_entity_poly.pdbx_strand_id
1 'polypeptide(L)' 'MSMSLSPTDVRICEACWRAPVTAVRRTENGRDLLCRGCAEGGCPRRVDLFPPYGIYRLRRPV' A
#
# COMPACT_ATOMS: atom_id res chain seq x y z
N MET A 1 3.18 -20.64 -0.59
CA MET A 1 3.14 -19.44 -1.46
C MET A 1 4.30 -18.53 -1.08
N SER A 2 5.41 -18.60 -1.79
CA SER A 2 6.54 -17.67 -1.61
C SER A 2 6.35 -16.49 -2.55
N MET A 3 6.20 -15.29 -2.00
CA MET A 3 6.14 -14.06 -2.80
C MET A 3 7.55 -13.62 -3.16
N SER A 4 7.81 -13.42 -4.45
CA SER A 4 9.07 -12.87 -4.95
C SER A 4 9.07 -11.36 -4.78
N LEU A 5 9.73 -10.89 -3.72
CA LEU A 5 9.98 -9.48 -3.47
C LEU A 5 11.36 -9.10 -4.02
N SER A 6 11.41 -8.07 -4.85
CA SER A 6 12.62 -7.40 -5.31
C SER A 6 13.45 -6.88 -4.12
N PRO A 7 14.77 -6.67 -4.27
CA PRO A 7 15.55 -5.91 -3.29
C PRO A 7 14.99 -4.53 -2.97
N THR A 8 14.31 -3.90 -3.94
CA THR A 8 13.69 -2.57 -3.79
C THR A 8 12.27 -2.60 -3.22
N ASP A 9 11.69 -3.79 -3.01
CA ASP A 9 10.34 -3.89 -2.48
C ASP A 9 10.29 -3.68 -0.97
N VAL A 10 9.26 -2.95 -0.54
CA VAL A 10 8.97 -2.74 0.88
C VAL A 10 8.68 -4.08 1.54
N ARG A 11 9.33 -4.36 2.68
CA ARG A 11 9.17 -5.61 3.44
C ARG A 11 8.05 -5.55 4.48
N ILE A 12 7.58 -4.34 4.79
CA ILE A 12 6.50 -4.06 5.73
C ILE A 12 5.24 -3.62 4.97
N CYS A 13 4.07 -4.06 5.43
CA CYS A 13 2.77 -3.76 4.83
C CYS A 13 2.56 -2.26 4.65
N GLU A 14 2.24 -1.84 3.43
CA GLU A 14 2.08 -0.43 3.04
C GLU A 14 0.82 0.23 3.63
N ALA A 15 -0.14 -0.56 4.12
CA ALA A 15 -1.34 -0.05 4.79
C ALA A 15 -1.11 0.19 6.29
N CYS A 16 -0.64 -0.82 7.03
CA CYS A 16 -0.53 -0.73 8.50
C CYS A 16 0.85 -0.30 9.01
N TRP A 17 1.90 -0.37 8.17
CA TRP A 17 3.30 -0.08 8.52
C TRP A 17 3.83 -0.84 9.75
N ARG A 18 3.26 -2.02 10.02
CA ARG A 18 3.62 -2.85 11.19
C ARG A 18 3.93 -4.30 10.82
N ALA A 19 3.02 -4.95 10.11
CA ALA A 19 3.14 -6.37 9.77
C ALA A 19 4.00 -6.60 8.52
N PRO A 20 4.67 -7.75 8.38
CA PRO A 20 5.41 -8.09 7.17
C PRO A 20 4.48 -8.29 5.96
N VAL A 21 5.01 -8.02 4.77
CA VAL A 21 4.31 -8.26 3.51
C VAL A 21 4.12 -9.76 3.31
N THR A 22 2.87 -10.15 3.10
CA THR A 22 2.43 -11.54 2.89
C THR A 22 1.37 -11.66 1.80
N ALA A 23 1.00 -10.54 1.18
CA ALA A 23 0.04 -10.42 0.09
C ALA A 23 0.50 -9.35 -0.91
N VAL A 24 0.31 -9.61 -2.21
CA VAL A 24 0.49 -8.62 -3.27
C VAL A 24 -0.86 -8.42 -3.97
N ARG A 25 -1.38 -7.19 -3.96
CA ARG A 25 -2.61 -6.81 -4.65
C ARG A 25 -2.25 -5.99 -5.88
N ARG A 26 -2.70 -6.38 -7.07
CA ARG A 26 -2.50 -5.57 -8.29
C ARG A 26 -3.65 -4.58 -8.44
N THR A 27 -3.33 -3.32 -8.72
CA THR A 27 -4.27 -2.22 -8.96
C THR A 27 -3.96 -1.58 -10.30
N GLU A 28 -4.86 -0.73 -10.82
CA GLU A 28 -4.62 -0.02 -12.09
C GLU A 28 -3.35 0.85 -12.05
N ASN A 29 -2.98 1.34 -10.86
CA ASN A 29 -1.81 2.19 -10.66
C ASN A 29 -0.53 1.41 -10.29
N GLY A 30 -0.57 0.07 -10.24
CA GLY A 30 0.60 -0.75 -9.95
C GLY A 30 0.31 -1.94 -9.02
N ARG A 31 1.09 -2.08 -7.96
CA ARG A 31 0.94 -3.16 -6.98
C ARG A 31 1.05 -2.63 -5.55
N ASP A 32 0.21 -3.15 -4.68
CA ASP A 32 0.22 -2.89 -3.26
C ASP A 32 0.85 -4.08 -2.54
N LEU A 33 1.82 -3.81 -1.66
CA LEU A 33 2.50 -4.80 -0.85
C LEU A 33 1.90 -4.78 0.57
N LEU A 34 1.07 -5.79 0.87
CA LEU A 34 0.23 -5.80 2.06
C LEU A 34 0.50 -7.02 2.95
N CYS A 35 0.13 -6.92 4.22
CA CYS A 35 -0.07 -8.12 5.02
C CYS A 35 -1.43 -8.76 4.66
N ARG A 36 -1.59 -10.05 4.95
CA ARG A 36 -2.83 -10.79 4.70
C ARG A 36 -4.08 -10.07 5.22
N GLY A 37 -4.05 -9.61 6.47
CA GLY A 37 -5.19 -8.92 7.07
C GLY A 37 -5.57 -7.61 6.37
N CYS A 38 -4.59 -6.81 5.93
CA CYS A 38 -4.87 -5.58 5.19
C CYS A 38 -5.32 -5.85 3.75
N ALA A 39 -4.82 -6.92 3.12
CA ALA A 39 -5.26 -7.33 1.79
C ALA A 39 -6.71 -7.84 1.81
N GLU A 40 -7.05 -8.74 2.73
CA GLU A 40 -8.40 -9.29 2.91
C GLU A 40 -9.38 -8.20 3.37
N GLY A 41 -8.95 -7.30 4.26
CA GLY A 41 -9.75 -6.18 4.76
C GLY A 41 -9.89 -5.01 3.78
N GLY A 42 -9.34 -5.10 2.56
CA GLY A 42 -9.45 -4.04 1.57
C GLY A 42 -8.79 -2.71 1.97
N CYS A 43 -7.83 -2.72 2.91
CA CYS A 43 -7.22 -1.50 3.41
C CYS A 43 -6.44 -0.78 2.28
N PRO A 44 -6.60 0.54 2.12
CA PRO A 44 -5.77 1.32 1.21
C PRO A 44 -4.34 1.48 1.77
N ARG A 45 -3.37 1.77 0.90
CA ARG A 45 -2.01 2.05 1.36
C ARG A 45 -2.03 3.37 2.12
N ARG A 46 -1.22 3.48 3.16
CA ARG A 46 -1.19 4.68 3.99
C ARG A 46 -0.72 5.92 3.22
N VAL A 47 0.10 5.72 2.19
CA VAL A 47 0.55 6.76 1.25
C VAL A 47 -0.59 7.31 0.39
N ASP A 48 -1.67 6.55 0.21
CA ASP A 48 -2.88 7.02 -0.48
C ASP A 48 -3.79 7.82 0.48
N LEU A 49 -3.67 7.57 1.79
CA LEU A 49 -4.49 8.19 2.84
C LEU A 49 -3.90 9.49 3.42
N PHE A 50 -2.57 9.58 3.51
CA PHE A 50 -1.86 10.76 3.97
C PHE A 50 -1.40 11.60 2.78
N PRO A 51 -1.48 12.92 2.85
CA PRO A 51 -1.97 13.69 1.71
C PRO A 51 -0.87 14.20 0.78
N PRO A 52 -1.20 14.41 -0.52
CA PRO A 52 -0.88 15.68 -1.15
C PRO A 52 -1.94 16.73 -0.81
N TYR A 53 -3.19 16.33 -0.55
CA TYR A 53 -4.36 17.20 -0.58
C TYR A 53 -4.92 17.67 0.78
N GLY A 54 -4.86 16.87 1.84
CA GLY A 54 -5.42 17.18 3.16
C GLY A 54 -4.60 18.13 4.04
N ILE A 55 -3.28 17.95 4.15
CA ILE A 55 -2.42 18.85 4.96
C ILE A 55 -2.09 20.13 4.18
N TYR A 56 -1.94 20.04 2.86
CA TYR A 56 -1.59 21.18 2.00
C TYR A 56 -2.77 21.80 1.24
N ARG A 57 -4.02 21.34 1.46
CA ARG A 57 -5.22 21.80 0.72
C ARG A 57 -5.13 21.73 -0.81
N LEU A 58 -4.20 20.96 -1.36
CA LEU A 58 -4.12 20.76 -2.80
C LEU A 58 -5.43 20.04 -3.24
N ARG A 59 -5.87 20.21 -4.50
CA ARG A 59 -6.98 19.42 -5.08
C ARG A 59 -6.44 18.54 -6.19
N ARG A 60 -7.11 17.41 -6.43
CA ARG A 60 -6.81 16.57 -7.60
C ARG A 60 -6.96 17.41 -8.88
N PRO A 61 -5.98 17.43 -9.80
CA PRO A 61 -6.21 17.98 -11.13
C PRO A 61 -7.34 17.19 -11.78
N VAL A 62 -8.35 17.92 -12.26
CA VAL A 62 -9.44 17.39 -13.08
C VAL A 62 -9.00 17.25 -14.53
#